data_AF-A0A151P3C8-F1
#
_entry.id   AF-A0A151P3C8-F1
#
_cell.length_a   1.000
_cell.length_b   1.000
_cell.length_c   1.000
_cell.angle_alpha   90.00
_cell.angle_beta   90.00
_cell.angle_gamma   90.00
#
_symmetry.space_group_name_H-M   'P 1'
#
loop_
_entity.id
_entity.type
_entity.pdbx_description
1 polymer ?
#
loop_
_entity_poly.entity_id
_entity_poly.type
_entity_poly.pdbx_seq_one_letter_code
_entity_poly.pdbx_strand_id
1 'polypeptide(L)'
;MTCLKDGVGIEHRLNDGMLATVDVFYRELYTVMPADLEATWLCLQSLTWALGEEKQQQMEEDWTLEELERTLWSFKNSKTPGADGLPKEFYLTFWDLVGPDLLELF
;
A
#
# COMPACT_ATOMS: atom_id res chain seq x y z
N MET A 1 -13.67 -22.19 19.64
CA MET A 1 -12.50 -22.38 20.52
C MET A 1 -11.34 -21.66 19.89
N THR A 2 -10.83 -20.62 20.55
CA THR A 2 -9.71 -19.82 20.07
C THR A 2 -8.41 -20.52 20.43
N CYS A 3 -7.49 -20.68 19.49
CA CYS A 3 -6.17 -21.29 19.71
C CYS A 3 -5.15 -20.65 18.76
N LEU A 4 -3.88 -20.66 19.15
CA LEU A 4 -2.76 -20.19 18.33
C LEU A 4 -1.75 -21.31 18.11
N LYS A 5 -1.07 -21.31 16.96
CA LYS A 5 0.07 -22.19 16.71
C LYS A 5 1.35 -21.40 16.87
N ASP A 6 2.32 -21.95 17.58
CA ASP A 6 3.66 -21.36 17.66
C ASP A 6 4.50 -21.63 16.40
N GLY A 7 5.72 -21.08 16.35
CA GLY A 7 6.66 -21.24 15.24
C GLY A 7 7.12 -22.69 14.98
N VAL A 8 6.83 -23.63 15.90
CA VAL A 8 7.11 -25.07 15.76
C VAL A 8 5.84 -25.86 15.40
N GLY A 9 4.69 -25.18 15.31
CA GLY A 9 3.40 -25.75 14.93
C GLY A 9 2.59 -26.34 16.08
N ILE A 10 2.98 -26.11 17.34
CA ILE A 10 2.26 -26.59 18.53
C ILE A 10 1.07 -25.67 18.81
N GLU A 11 -0.09 -26.26 19.09
CA GLU A 11 -1.30 -25.51 19.43
C GLU A 11 -1.37 -25.12 20.91
N HIS A 12 -1.49 -23.82 21.17
CA HIS A 12 -1.73 -23.22 22.48
C HIS A 12 -3.19 -22.79 22.61
N ARG A 13 -3.87 -23.30 23.64
CA ARG A 13 -5.29 -23.02 23.95
C ARG A 13 -5.49 -22.26 25.26
N LEU A 14 -4.45 -22.21 26.09
CA LEU A 14 -4.43 -21.45 27.34
C LEU A 14 -3.95 -20.02 27.06
N ASN A 15 -4.54 -19.04 27.75
CA ASN A 15 -4.21 -17.63 27.57
C ASN A 15 -2.70 -17.35 27.72
N ASP A 16 -2.04 -17.93 28.73
CA ASP A 16 -0.60 -17.72 28.95
C ASP A 16 0.24 -18.22 27.77
N GLY A 17 -0.09 -19.39 27.24
CA GLY A 17 0.59 -19.95 26.06
C GLY A 17 0.33 -19.15 24.79
N MET A 18 -0.90 -18.65 24.62
CA MET A 18 -1.27 -17.78 23.51
C MET A 18 -0.53 -16.42 23.59
N LEU A 19 -0.47 -15.80 24.77
CA LEU A 19 0.24 -14.53 24.98
C LEU A 19 1.75 -14.68 24.75
N ALA A 20 2.35 -15.77 25.25
CA ALA A 20 3.76 -16.06 25.01
C ALA A 20 4.05 -16.26 23.51
N THR A 21 3.14 -16.94 22.79
CA THR A 21 3.26 -17.12 21.33
C THR A 21 3.21 -15.78 20.59
N VAL A 22 2.29 -14.89 20.98
CA VAL A 22 2.15 -13.55 20.39
C VAL A 22 3.38 -12.69 20.68
N ASP A 23 3.89 -12.70 21.92
CA ASP A 23 5.09 -11.94 22.31
C ASP A 23 6.30 -12.36 21.47
N VAL A 24 6.56 -13.66 21.38
CA VAL A 24 7.67 -14.22 20.59
C VAL A 24 7.52 -13.84 19.13
N PHE A 25 6.34 -14.07 18.54
CA PHE A 25 6.09 -13.76 17.14
C PHE A 25 6.35 -12.29 16.80
N TYR A 26 5.78 -11.36 17.57
CA TYR A 26 5.95 -9.93 17.28
C TYR A 26 7.34 -9.42 17.61
N ARG A 27 8.02 -9.97 18.63
CA ARG A 27 9.43 -9.67 18.86
C ARG A 27 10.27 -10.10 17.67
N GLU A 28 10.07 -11.29 17.14
CA GLU A 28 10.78 -11.77 15.95
C GLU A 28 10.44 -10.94 14.71
N LEU A 29 9.16 -10.68 14.46
CA LEU A 29 8.67 -9.91 13.31
C LEU A 29 9.25 -8.48 13.27
N TYR A 30 9.37 -7.84 14.42
CA TYR A 30 9.90 -6.48 14.54
C TYR A 30 11.38 -6.44 14.96
N THR A 31 12.05 -7.58 15.08
CA THR A 31 13.51 -7.59 15.22
C THR A 31 14.13 -7.21 13.88
N VAL A 32 15.16 -6.37 13.92
CA VAL A 32 15.91 -5.96 12.74
C VAL A 32 16.47 -7.20 12.05
N MET A 33 15.94 -7.53 10.88
CA MET A 33 16.55 -8.54 10.03
C MET A 33 17.79 -7.94 9.35
N PRO A 34 18.93 -8.67 9.31
CA PRO A 34 20.07 -8.23 8.55
C PRO A 34 19.67 -8.10 7.08
N ALA A 35 19.88 -6.92 6.50
CA ALA A 35 19.67 -6.73 5.09
C ALA A 35 20.78 -7.49 4.34
N ASP A 36 20.38 -8.47 3.53
CA ASP A 36 21.29 -9.06 2.55
C ASP A 36 21.52 -8.05 1.42
N LEU A 37 22.57 -7.25 1.60
CA LEU A 37 22.95 -6.21 0.65
C LEU A 37 23.29 -6.78 -0.72
N GLU A 38 23.84 -8.00 -0.77
CA GLU A 38 24.20 -8.67 -2.02
C GLU A 38 22.95 -9.12 -2.78
N ALA A 39 22.00 -9.77 -2.10
CA ALA A 39 20.73 -10.15 -2.71
C ALA A 39 19.92 -8.92 -3.16
N THR A 40 19.95 -7.85 -2.36
CA THR A 40 19.30 -6.57 -2.71
C THR A 40 19.93 -5.98 -3.97
N TRP A 41 21.25 -5.93 -4.03
CA TRP A 41 21.97 -5.42 -5.19
C TRP A 41 21.75 -6.26 -6.44
N LEU A 42 21.78 -7.59 -6.32
CA LEU A 42 21.51 -8.52 -7.42
C LEU A 42 20.08 -8.35 -7.96
N CYS A 43 19.11 -8.15 -7.07
CA CYS A 43 17.74 -7.83 -7.44
C CYS A 43 17.68 -6.50 -8.22
N LEU A 44 18.36 -5.45 -7.75
CA LEU A 44 18.42 -4.17 -8.46
C LEU A 44 19.12 -4.28 -9.83
N GLN A 45 20.18 -5.07 -9.94
CA GLN A 45 20.85 -5.32 -11.23
C GLN A 45 19.96 -6.06 -12.24
N SER A 46 19.03 -6.88 -11.75
CA SER A 46 18.08 -7.56 -12.63
C SER A 46 17.08 -6.61 -13.31
N LEU A 47 16.96 -5.38 -12.81
CA LEU A 47 16.16 -4.31 -13.43
C LEU A 47 16.94 -3.71 -14.61
N THR A 48 16.79 -4.34 -15.77
CA THR A 48 17.46 -3.91 -17.01
C THR A 48 16.66 -2.89 -17.82
N TRP A 49 15.39 -2.70 -17.46
CA TRP A 49 14.49 -1.81 -18.18
C TRP A 49 14.43 -0.43 -17.52
N ALA A 50 14.64 0.60 -18.33
CA ALA A 50 14.42 1.99 -17.96
C ALA A 50 13.33 2.60 -18.87
N LEU A 51 12.65 3.63 -18.37
CA LEU A 51 11.74 4.41 -19.21
C LEU A 51 12.54 5.14 -20.28
N GLY A 52 11.97 5.25 -21.48
CA GLY A 52 12.53 6.14 -22.51
C GLY A 52 12.30 7.60 -22.15
N GLU A 53 13.14 8.49 -22.69
CA GLU A 53 13.14 9.94 -22.39
C GLU A 53 11.75 10.57 -22.49
N GLU A 54 10.96 10.23 -23.51
CA GLU A 54 9.59 10.73 -23.69
C GLU A 54 8.69 10.43 -22.48
N LYS A 55 8.71 9.19 -21.97
CA LYS A 55 7.88 8.82 -20.82
C LYS A 55 8.43 9.39 -19.52
N GLN A 56 9.75 9.58 -19.42
CA GLN A 56 10.34 10.26 -18.27
C GLN A 56 9.87 11.71 -18.23
N GLN A 57 9.90 12.40 -19.37
CA GLN A 57 9.40 13.76 -19.49
C GLN A 57 7.91 13.84 -19.15
N GLN A 58 7.09 12.91 -19.66
CA GLN A 58 5.67 12.85 -19.31
C GLN A 58 5.43 12.69 -17.79
N MET A 59 6.33 12.00 -17.07
CA MET A 59 6.21 11.85 -15.61
C MET A 59 6.63 13.10 -14.83
N GLU A 60 7.30 14.06 -15.47
CA GLU A 60 7.68 15.35 -14.89
C GLU A 60 6.67 16.46 -15.19
N GLU A 61 5.67 16.18 -16.03
CA GLU A 61 4.59 17.13 -16.33
C GLU A 61 3.62 17.24 -15.13
N ASP A 62 3.06 18.45 -14.96
CA ASP A 62 2.00 18.69 -13.98
C ASP A 62 0.77 17.85 -14.33
N TRP A 63 0.05 17.42 -13.29
CA TRP A 63 -1.18 16.67 -13.51
C TRP A 63 -2.22 17.51 -14.23
N THR A 64 -3.06 16.85 -15.01
CA THR A 64 -4.21 17.49 -15.67
C THR A 64 -5.51 17.09 -15.01
N LEU A 65 -6.52 17.97 -15.08
CA LEU A 65 -7.85 17.67 -14.52
C LEU A 65 -8.44 16.42 -15.17
N GLU A 66 -8.24 16.24 -16.47
CA GLU A 66 -8.67 15.08 -17.23
C GLU A 66 -8.00 13.79 -16.75
N GLU A 67 -6.73 13.84 -16.35
CA GLU A 67 -6.02 12.69 -15.80
C GLU A 67 -6.57 12.28 -14.43
N LEU A 68 -6.85 13.24 -13.55
CA LEU A 68 -7.47 12.95 -12.26
C LEU A 68 -8.86 12.35 -12.45
N GLU A 69 -9.69 12.94 -13.31
CA GLU A 69 -11.06 12.47 -13.58
C GLU A 69 -11.04 11.03 -14.14
N ARG A 70 -10.21 10.78 -15.15
CA ARG A 70 -10.07 9.44 -15.76
C ARG A 70 -9.61 8.42 -14.72
N THR A 71 -8.67 8.80 -13.86
CA THR A 71 -8.16 7.95 -12.78
C THR A 71 -9.26 7.63 -11.78
N LEU A 72 -10.01 8.64 -11.34
CA LEU A 72 -11.12 8.48 -10.42
C LEU A 72 -12.23 7.58 -11.00
N TRP A 73 -12.48 7.65 -12.31
CA TRP A 73 -13.46 6.79 -12.99
C TRP A 73 -13.02 5.33 -13.03
N SER A 74 -11.71 5.07 -13.09
CA SER A 74 -11.14 3.71 -13.09
C SER A 74 -11.27 2.99 -11.76
N PHE A 75 -11.52 3.71 -10.66
CA PHE A 75 -11.62 3.12 -9.33
C PHE A 75 -12.82 2.17 -9.24
N LYS A 76 -12.71 1.13 -8.41
CA LYS A 76 -13.85 0.23 -8.17
C LYS A 76 -14.89 0.92 -7.27
N ASN A 77 -16.16 0.77 -7.61
CA ASN A 77 -17.28 1.27 -6.80
C ASN A 77 -17.26 0.65 -5.39
N SER A 78 -17.75 1.42 -4.42
CA SER A 78 -17.95 0.97 -3.04
C SER A 78 -16.70 0.33 -2.40
N LYS A 79 -15.50 0.77 -2.81
CA LYS A 79 -14.26 0.39 -2.15
C LYS A 79 -14.05 1.20 -0.89
N THR A 80 -13.16 0.67 -0.04
CA THR A 80 -12.80 1.28 1.22
C THR A 80 -12.36 2.72 0.95
N PRO A 81 -13.04 3.72 1.54
CA PRO A 81 -12.66 5.11 1.40
C PRO A 81 -11.26 5.32 1.99
N GLY A 82 -10.62 6.42 1.60
CA GLY A 82 -9.35 6.82 2.18
C GLY A 82 -9.49 7.18 3.66
N ALA A 83 -8.48 7.83 4.22
CA ALA A 83 -8.54 8.35 5.58
C ALA A 83 -9.69 9.36 5.80
N ASP A 84 -10.22 9.93 4.71
CA ASP A 84 -11.34 10.86 4.66
C ASP A 84 -12.72 10.20 4.88
N GLY A 85 -12.84 8.88 4.71
CA GLY A 85 -14.12 8.19 4.76
C GLY A 85 -15.05 8.44 3.55
N LEU A 86 -14.60 9.16 2.52
CA LEU A 86 -15.43 9.50 1.35
C LEU A 86 -15.27 8.48 0.22
N PRO A 87 -16.36 7.89 -0.28
CA PRO A 87 -16.29 6.93 -1.37
C PRO A 87 -16.11 7.65 -2.71
N LYS A 88 -15.63 6.95 -3.75
CA LYS A 88 -15.40 7.58 -5.07
C LYS A 88 -16.66 8.25 -5.63
N GLU A 89 -17.84 7.72 -5.31
CA GLU A 89 -19.14 8.22 -5.75
C GLU A 89 -19.39 9.66 -5.28
N PHE A 90 -18.84 10.05 -4.13
CA PHE A 90 -18.86 11.44 -3.65
C PHE A 90 -18.09 12.34 -4.62
N TYR A 91 -16.84 11.99 -4.89
CA TYR A 91 -15.97 12.74 -5.78
C TYR A 91 -16.51 12.81 -7.21
N LEU A 92 -17.09 11.72 -7.71
CA LEU A 92 -17.81 11.68 -8.99
C LEU A 92 -18.98 12.67 -9.03
N THR A 93 -19.78 12.70 -7.96
CA THR A 93 -21.01 13.51 -7.91
C THR A 93 -20.71 15.00 -7.83
N PHE A 94 -19.63 15.37 -7.14
CA PHE A 94 -19.25 16.76 -6.91
C PHE A 94 -18.01 17.18 -7.71
N TRP A 95 -17.63 16.44 -8.76
CA TRP A 95 -16.39 16.66 -9.51
C TRP A 95 -16.25 18.09 -10.02
N ASP A 96 -17.32 18.66 -10.56
CA ASP A 96 -17.35 20.05 -11.05
C ASP A 96 -17.05 21.08 -9.95
N LEU A 97 -17.26 20.72 -8.68
CA LEU A 97 -16.98 21.57 -7.53
C LEU A 97 -15.58 21.30 -6.94
N VAL A 98 -15.22 20.03 -6.74
CA VAL A 98 -14.01 19.64 -5.99
C VAL A 98 -12.81 19.34 -6.87
N GLY A 99 -13.01 19.05 -8.16
CA GLY A 99 -11.94 18.67 -9.09
C GLY A 99 -10.84 19.72 -9.22
N PRO A 100 -11.17 21.01 -9.43
CA PRO A 100 -10.15 22.07 -9.48
C PRO A 100 -9.35 22.20 -8.18
N ASP A 101 -10.03 22.12 -7.03
CA ASP A 101 -9.38 22.20 -5.71
C ASP A 101 -8.47 20.98 -5.46
N LEU A 102 -8.87 19.79 -5.92
CA LEU A 102 -8.06 18.59 -5.84
C LEU A 102 -6.80 18.69 -6.72
N LEU A 103 -6.91 19.30 -7.90
CA LEU A 103 -5.76 19.51 -8.76
C LEU A 103 -4.76 20.52 -8.16
N GLU A 104 -5.23 21.54 -7.43
CA GLU A 104 -4.34 22.49 -6.77
C GLU A 104 -3.63 21.90 -5.54
N LEU A 105 -4.22 20.89 -4.91
CA LEU A 105 -3.67 20.26 -3.70
C LEU A 105 -2.49 19.33 -3.98
N PHE A 106 -2.44 18.72 -5.18
CA PHE A 106 -1.48 17.68 -5.54
C PHE A 106 -0.56 18.12 -6.67
#